data_AF-A0A8H5K902-F1
#
_entry.id   AF-A0A8H5K902-F1
#
_cell.length_a   1.000
_cell.length_b   1.000
_cell.length_c   1.000
_cell.angle_alpha   90.00
_cell.angle_beta   90.00
_cell.angle_gamma   90.00
#
_symmetry.space_group_name_H-M   'P 1'
#
loop_
_entity.id
_entity.type
_entity.pdbx_description
1 polymer ?
#
loop_
_entity_poly.entity_id
_entity_poly.type
_entity_poly.pdbx_seq_one_letter_code
_entity_poly.pdbx_strand_id
1 'polypeptide(L)'
;MPQKRSFLQALKADELNQTSFLQNKATAVIGEYLSSKSIPYDLVDVNRDGKVNVVSDFQGGKVPGPRVVLNGHVDVSPVGDGSGWSRDPWSGDIADGRLHGRGVVDMKSGTASLIIAYAFLYERRRLLSGSVALCAVADEETGGKWGTKYLIEHDKQRWGGDLMLCAEPGGLETIRFAEKGTLRLTCTVETKGALGPYLHLTKGAIRTASAFINEVIKSVESLPVDLPVEMERHLEKPEVKRAIDQAMGPGTTTIIARPTVNVGTIKGGLKVNMIPETCIFELDIRMPVGMREDTILELISTIIPQYEPASITIQKQAAASNRFNYSVIDHPIVDHLKDNAKSLQPNAEAPIPIPSMGGSDFPHCTKLIIVPEKKILSLGLDVLKKSCVDYLLQDKNNVLTISHPKCSFFRRNIAARRSLAKDVALGVASLDIDHSAAKHDLGISLTGIATTSYVSPAICEVDNQAKAVDITVLSDVGVDPGVDRLYTIKTVGEVLEHYVKVVEISNKGLMSKAYPYHVLDRYSFLAYPKRDSVPPLQAYGIPEAGTIIPVPLRYDGNPASD
;
A
#
# COMPACT_ATOMS: atom_id res chain seq x y z
N MET A 1 -20.49 -39.87 28.65
CA MET A 1 -19.24 -39.08 28.76
C MET A 1 -19.27 -37.99 27.71
N PRO A 2 -18.69 -36.80 27.94
CA PRO A 2 -18.45 -35.84 26.86
C PRO A 2 -17.55 -36.47 25.81
N GLN A 3 -17.93 -36.39 24.53
CA GLN A 3 -17.12 -36.89 23.42
C GLN A 3 -15.92 -35.94 23.25
N LYS A 4 -14.69 -36.49 23.26
CA LYS A 4 -13.47 -35.68 23.04
C LYS A 4 -13.47 -35.12 21.62
N ARG A 5 -13.84 -33.84 21.48
CA ARG A 5 -13.72 -33.05 20.26
C ARG A 5 -12.28 -32.61 20.04
N SER A 6 -11.87 -32.45 18.79
CA SER A 6 -10.62 -31.75 18.46
C SER A 6 -10.75 -30.24 18.73
N PHE A 7 -9.63 -29.52 18.82
CA PHE A 7 -9.63 -28.05 18.97
C PHE A 7 -10.47 -27.35 17.89
N LEU A 8 -10.35 -27.80 16.62
CA LEU A 8 -11.12 -27.28 15.50
C LEU A 8 -12.63 -27.61 15.62
N GLN A 9 -12.99 -28.82 16.10
CA GLN A 9 -14.39 -29.16 16.37
C GLN A 9 -14.98 -28.33 17.54
N ALA A 10 -14.17 -27.95 18.52
CA ALA A 10 -14.60 -27.05 19.60
C ALA A 10 -14.81 -25.62 19.06
N LEU A 11 -13.83 -25.08 18.33
CA LEU A 11 -13.85 -23.72 17.74
C LEU A 11 -15.04 -23.49 16.79
N LYS A 12 -15.50 -24.55 16.14
CA LYS A 12 -16.57 -24.53 15.14
C LYS A 12 -17.99 -24.77 15.69
N ALA A 13 -18.14 -25.36 16.88
CA ALA A 13 -19.43 -25.72 17.45
C ALA A 13 -20.15 -24.54 18.15
N ASP A 14 -20.26 -23.40 17.45
CA ASP A 14 -20.76 -22.14 18.01
C ASP A 14 -21.86 -21.49 17.16
N GLU A 15 -23.10 -21.71 17.59
CA GLU A 15 -24.32 -21.10 17.06
C GLU A 15 -24.40 -19.57 17.29
N LEU A 16 -23.65 -19.03 18.26
CA LEU A 16 -23.88 -17.68 18.80
C LEU A 16 -23.11 -16.57 18.09
N ASN A 17 -22.34 -16.87 17.04
CA ASN A 17 -21.64 -15.89 16.20
C ASN A 17 -22.58 -14.84 15.53
N GLN A 18 -23.90 -14.97 15.67
CA GLN A 18 -24.91 -14.06 15.09
C GLN A 18 -25.53 -13.07 16.10
N THR A 19 -25.32 -13.22 17.41
CA THR A 19 -25.99 -12.40 18.44
C THR A 19 -25.13 -12.12 19.68
N SER A 20 -25.37 -10.97 20.32
CA SER A 20 -24.47 -10.28 21.26
C SER A 20 -24.48 -10.78 22.73
N PHE A 21 -23.65 -10.12 23.54
CA PHE A 21 -23.63 -10.12 25.03
C PHE A 21 -23.15 -11.36 25.79
N LEU A 22 -22.79 -12.47 25.12
CA LEU A 22 -21.96 -13.51 25.73
C LEU A 22 -20.55 -13.49 25.15
N GLN A 23 -19.57 -13.81 25.98
CA GLN A 23 -18.19 -14.03 25.53
C GLN A 23 -18.21 -15.17 24.50
N ASN A 24 -17.91 -14.81 23.25
CA ASN A 24 -18.01 -15.68 22.08
C ASN A 24 -17.37 -17.06 22.34
N LYS A 25 -18.06 -18.18 22.07
CA LYS A 25 -17.55 -19.51 22.48
C LYS A 25 -16.27 -19.85 21.70
N ALA A 26 -16.12 -19.34 20.47
CA ALA A 26 -14.87 -19.47 19.73
C ALA A 26 -13.71 -18.79 20.46
N THR A 27 -13.89 -17.60 21.02
CA THR A 27 -12.82 -16.86 21.73
C THR A 27 -12.49 -17.50 23.08
N ALA A 28 -13.50 -18.05 23.77
CA ALA A 28 -13.30 -18.88 24.96
C ALA A 28 -12.47 -20.14 24.65
N VAL A 29 -12.79 -20.87 23.58
CA VAL A 29 -12.04 -22.06 23.14
C VAL A 29 -10.57 -21.73 22.79
N ILE A 30 -10.31 -20.57 22.17
CA ILE A 30 -8.93 -20.11 21.92
C ILE A 30 -8.21 -19.81 23.23
N GLY A 31 -8.86 -19.07 24.13
CA GLY A 31 -8.31 -18.75 25.46
C GLY A 31 -7.96 -20.01 26.26
N GLU A 32 -8.90 -20.97 26.36
CA GLU A 32 -8.67 -22.26 27.01
C GLU A 32 -7.47 -23.02 26.40
N TYR A 33 -7.36 -23.05 25.06
CA TYR A 33 -6.23 -23.69 24.39
C TYR A 33 -4.89 -23.00 24.71
N LEU A 34 -4.83 -21.67 24.66
CA LEU A 34 -3.62 -20.90 24.98
C LEU A 34 -3.24 -21.05 26.47
N SER A 35 -4.22 -20.98 27.39
CA SER A 35 -4.02 -21.28 28.81
C SER A 35 -3.52 -22.70 29.05
N SER A 36 -4.04 -23.72 28.34
CA SER A 36 -3.58 -25.11 28.45
C SER A 36 -2.11 -25.30 28.03
N LYS A 37 -1.57 -24.35 27.26
CA LYS A 37 -0.18 -24.27 26.80
C LYS A 37 0.68 -23.29 27.62
N SER A 38 0.13 -22.67 28.66
CA SER A 38 0.76 -21.60 29.44
C SER A 38 1.23 -20.41 28.56
N ILE A 39 0.46 -20.10 27.52
CA ILE A 39 0.70 -18.97 26.61
C ILE A 39 -0.12 -17.77 27.11
N PRO A 40 0.49 -16.60 27.37
CA PRO A 40 -0.23 -15.40 27.73
C PRO A 40 -0.99 -14.84 26.51
N TYR A 41 -2.19 -14.32 26.71
CA TYR A 41 -2.97 -13.65 25.68
C TYR A 41 -3.78 -12.51 26.29
N ASP A 42 -4.08 -11.50 25.49
CA ASP A 42 -4.98 -10.40 25.81
C ASP A 42 -6.33 -10.63 25.12
N LEU A 43 -7.41 -10.14 25.74
CA LEU A 43 -8.74 -10.06 25.14
C LEU A 43 -9.06 -8.60 24.82
N VAL A 44 -9.26 -8.30 23.54
CA VAL A 44 -9.51 -6.93 23.05
C VAL A 44 -10.95 -6.83 22.57
N ASP A 45 -11.83 -6.48 23.51
CA ASP A 45 -13.23 -6.11 23.25
C ASP A 45 -13.34 -4.58 23.08
N VAL A 46 -13.43 -4.14 21.83
CA VAL A 46 -13.29 -2.73 21.44
C VAL A 46 -14.56 -1.92 21.71
N ASN A 47 -15.71 -2.50 21.35
CA ASN A 47 -17.00 -1.81 21.31
C ASN A 47 -18.02 -2.39 22.31
N ARG A 48 -17.71 -3.51 22.98
CA ARG A 48 -18.53 -4.19 23.98
C ARG A 48 -19.85 -4.76 23.44
N ASP A 49 -19.87 -5.17 22.16
CA ASP A 49 -20.99 -5.90 21.57
C ASP A 49 -20.88 -7.44 21.69
N GLY A 50 -19.69 -7.95 22.00
CA GLY A 50 -19.36 -9.38 22.07
C GLY A 50 -18.32 -9.86 21.05
N LYS A 51 -17.94 -9.02 20.07
CA LYS A 51 -16.86 -9.26 19.09
C LYS A 51 -15.48 -9.06 19.72
N VAL A 52 -15.12 -9.98 20.63
CA VAL A 52 -13.83 -9.96 21.33
C VAL A 52 -12.73 -10.54 20.44
N ASN A 53 -11.66 -9.78 20.20
CA ASN A 53 -10.46 -10.32 19.56
C ASN A 53 -9.56 -11.02 20.60
N VAL A 54 -8.93 -12.13 20.24
CA VAL A 54 -7.92 -12.81 21.07
C VAL A 54 -6.55 -12.57 20.45
N VAL A 55 -5.65 -11.90 21.18
CA VAL A 55 -4.35 -11.49 20.66
C VAL A 55 -3.21 -11.94 21.58
N SER A 56 -2.06 -12.28 21.02
CA SER A 56 -0.90 -12.77 21.78
C SER A 56 0.39 -12.51 21.00
N ASP A 57 1.47 -12.11 21.66
CA ASP A 57 2.76 -11.92 20.99
C ASP A 57 3.97 -12.30 21.86
N PHE A 58 5.08 -12.62 21.22
CA PHE A 58 6.34 -12.92 21.90
C PHE A 58 7.58 -12.46 21.12
N GLN A 59 8.62 -12.10 21.86
CA GLN A 59 9.96 -11.86 21.35
C GLN A 59 10.76 -13.17 21.31
N GLY A 60 11.42 -13.44 20.17
CA GLY A 60 12.36 -14.53 19.98
C GLY A 60 13.64 -14.32 20.81
N GLY A 61 14.21 -15.42 21.32
CA GLY A 61 15.32 -15.38 22.26
C GLY A 61 16.73 -15.53 21.67
N LYS A 62 16.87 -15.67 20.34
CA LYS A 62 18.16 -15.91 19.69
C LYS A 62 18.90 -14.61 19.36
N VAL A 63 18.31 -13.79 18.49
CA VAL A 63 18.80 -12.47 18.04
C VAL A 63 17.60 -11.63 17.53
N PRO A 64 17.75 -10.29 17.36
CA PRO A 64 16.81 -9.49 16.58
C PRO A 64 16.56 -10.06 15.17
N GLY A 65 15.44 -9.67 14.56
CA GLY A 65 14.96 -10.20 13.29
C GLY A 65 13.52 -9.76 13.01
N PRO A 66 12.87 -10.28 11.94
CA PRO A 66 11.56 -9.81 11.51
C PRO A 66 10.44 -10.12 12.52
N ARG A 67 9.38 -9.31 12.49
CA ARG A 67 8.11 -9.57 13.15
C ARG A 67 7.13 -10.24 12.19
N VAL A 68 6.69 -11.44 12.53
CA VAL A 68 5.68 -12.19 11.77
C VAL A 68 4.34 -12.11 12.48
N VAL A 69 3.30 -11.64 11.80
CA VAL A 69 1.92 -11.62 12.30
C VAL A 69 1.14 -12.79 11.70
N LEU A 70 0.47 -13.56 12.54
CA LEU A 70 -0.44 -14.64 12.15
C LEU A 70 -1.87 -14.15 12.36
N ASN A 71 -2.56 -13.80 11.29
CA ASN A 71 -3.90 -13.21 11.34
C ASN A 71 -4.97 -14.22 10.89
N GLY A 72 -6.14 -14.23 11.53
CA GLY A 72 -7.29 -14.95 11.01
C GLY A 72 -8.57 -14.68 11.80
N HIS A 73 -9.72 -14.71 11.13
CA HIS A 73 -11.00 -14.39 11.75
C HIS A 73 -11.67 -15.62 12.41
N VAL A 74 -12.65 -15.35 13.28
CA VAL A 74 -13.48 -16.36 13.97
C VAL A 74 -14.98 -16.06 13.92
N ASP A 75 -15.40 -14.88 13.46
CA ASP A 75 -16.77 -14.64 13.03
C ASP A 75 -17.09 -15.42 11.74
N VAL A 76 -18.38 -15.53 11.39
CA VAL A 76 -18.85 -16.33 10.24
C VAL A 76 -20.15 -15.77 9.65
N SER A 77 -20.32 -15.95 8.34
CA SER A 77 -21.50 -15.58 7.58
C SER A 77 -22.74 -16.35 8.06
N PRO A 78 -23.95 -15.75 7.98
CA PRO A 78 -25.19 -16.40 8.37
C PRO A 78 -25.44 -17.76 7.70
N VAL A 79 -26.32 -18.55 8.33
CA VAL A 79 -26.74 -19.88 7.84
C VAL A 79 -28.16 -19.92 7.28
N GLY A 80 -28.86 -18.78 7.28
CA GLY A 80 -30.27 -18.67 6.91
C GLY A 80 -31.19 -19.33 7.93
N ASP A 81 -32.31 -19.87 7.46
CA ASP A 81 -33.24 -20.69 8.24
C ASP A 81 -32.78 -22.16 8.42
N GLY A 82 -31.59 -22.50 7.88
CA GLY A 82 -31.05 -23.86 7.89
C GLY A 82 -31.60 -24.79 6.80
N SER A 83 -32.65 -24.40 6.05
CA SER A 83 -33.40 -25.30 5.15
C SER A 83 -32.60 -25.92 4.01
N GLY A 84 -31.49 -25.30 3.61
CA GLY A 84 -30.58 -25.78 2.57
C GLY A 84 -29.47 -26.73 3.03
N TRP A 85 -29.34 -27.03 4.33
CA TRP A 85 -28.22 -27.82 4.85
C TRP A 85 -28.56 -29.31 5.02
N SER A 86 -27.69 -30.20 4.53
CA SER A 86 -27.82 -31.66 4.67
C SER A 86 -27.34 -32.23 6.01
N ARG A 87 -26.75 -31.38 6.86
CA ARG A 87 -26.31 -31.61 8.24
C ARG A 87 -26.54 -30.32 9.01
N ASP A 88 -26.72 -30.37 10.32
CA ASP A 88 -26.73 -29.16 11.14
C ASP A 88 -25.45 -28.33 10.87
N PRO A 89 -25.56 -27.03 10.49
CA PRO A 89 -24.40 -26.19 10.20
C PRO A 89 -23.43 -26.02 11.38
N TRP A 90 -23.84 -26.29 12.63
CA TRP A 90 -23.03 -26.05 13.83
C TRP A 90 -22.39 -27.31 14.42
N SER A 91 -23.07 -28.46 14.38
CA SER A 91 -22.65 -29.85 14.63
C SER A 91 -21.16 -30.10 14.95
N GLY A 92 -20.29 -29.96 13.94
CA GLY A 92 -18.89 -30.39 13.97
C GLY A 92 -18.69 -31.82 13.49
N ASP A 93 -19.65 -32.35 12.72
CA ASP A 93 -19.63 -33.67 12.10
C ASP A 93 -18.34 -33.91 11.32
N ILE A 94 -17.68 -35.05 11.58
CA ILE A 94 -16.65 -35.59 10.70
C ILE A 94 -17.25 -36.79 9.98
N ALA A 95 -17.35 -36.70 8.65
CA ALA A 95 -17.86 -37.73 7.77
C ALA A 95 -17.05 -37.77 6.48
N ASP A 96 -16.73 -38.98 6.01
CA ASP A 96 -16.01 -39.22 4.74
C ASP A 96 -14.66 -38.49 4.65
N GLY A 97 -13.95 -38.43 5.78
CA GLY A 97 -12.67 -37.72 5.93
C GLY A 97 -12.76 -36.19 5.98
N ARG A 98 -13.97 -35.62 5.93
CA ARG A 98 -14.23 -34.17 5.91
C ARG A 98 -14.91 -33.70 7.20
N LEU A 99 -14.59 -32.50 7.66
CA LEU A 99 -15.30 -31.79 8.73
C LEU A 99 -16.40 -30.91 8.10
N HIS A 100 -17.60 -30.89 8.68
CA HIS A 100 -18.78 -30.27 8.07
C HIS A 100 -19.34 -29.08 8.86
N GLY A 101 -19.83 -28.08 8.12
CA GLY A 101 -20.65 -26.96 8.63
C GLY A 101 -20.06 -25.56 8.42
N ARG A 102 -20.77 -24.53 8.89
CA ARG A 102 -20.36 -23.12 8.79
C ARG A 102 -19.08 -22.88 9.60
N GLY A 103 -18.24 -21.96 9.10
CA GLY A 103 -16.96 -21.62 9.72
C GLY A 103 -15.81 -22.58 9.41
N VAL A 104 -16.06 -23.80 8.91
CA VAL A 104 -15.00 -24.81 8.74
C VAL A 104 -13.94 -24.35 7.74
N VAL A 105 -14.35 -24.11 6.49
CA VAL A 105 -13.45 -23.71 5.39
C VAL A 105 -13.05 -22.24 5.52
N ASP A 106 -13.99 -21.43 5.98
CA ASP A 106 -14.00 -19.97 5.91
C ASP A 106 -14.29 -19.40 7.32
N MET A 107 -13.27 -19.05 8.10
CA MET A 107 -11.87 -19.46 7.96
C MET A 107 -11.32 -20.25 9.17
N LYS A 108 -12.19 -20.79 10.05
CA LYS A 108 -11.78 -21.34 11.36
C LYS A 108 -10.76 -22.49 11.29
N SER A 109 -10.69 -23.26 10.19
CA SER A 109 -9.60 -24.23 10.00
C SER A 109 -8.24 -23.57 9.78
N GLY A 110 -8.21 -22.46 9.05
CA GLY A 110 -7.03 -21.62 8.87
C GLY A 110 -6.60 -20.98 10.20
N THR A 111 -7.53 -20.29 10.87
CA THR A 111 -7.28 -19.64 12.18
C THR A 111 -6.82 -20.67 13.22
N ALA A 112 -7.43 -21.85 13.29
CA ALA A 112 -6.97 -22.93 14.17
C ALA A 112 -5.55 -23.41 13.84
N SER A 113 -5.20 -23.51 12.55
CA SER A 113 -3.85 -23.90 12.11
C SER A 113 -2.81 -22.86 12.49
N LEU A 114 -3.12 -21.57 12.36
CA LEU A 114 -2.27 -20.47 12.80
C LEU A 114 -2.07 -20.46 14.32
N ILE A 115 -3.11 -20.72 15.12
CA ILE A 115 -3.04 -20.81 16.58
C ILE A 115 -2.19 -22.01 17.03
N ILE A 116 -2.31 -23.16 16.35
CA ILE A 116 -1.47 -24.34 16.62
C ILE A 116 0.00 -24.07 16.26
N ALA A 117 0.26 -23.44 15.11
CA ALA A 117 1.60 -23.03 14.70
C ALA A 117 2.20 -22.02 15.68
N TYR A 118 1.43 -21.01 16.11
CA TYR A 118 1.84 -20.05 17.13
C TYR A 118 2.24 -20.72 18.44
N ALA A 119 1.47 -21.70 18.93
CA ALA A 119 1.80 -22.43 20.14
C ALA A 119 3.10 -23.25 19.99
N PHE A 120 3.30 -23.92 18.84
CA PHE A 120 4.53 -24.65 18.54
C PHE A 120 5.77 -23.73 18.46
N LEU A 121 5.60 -22.53 17.91
CA LEU A 121 6.63 -21.49 17.87
C LEU A 121 6.90 -20.90 19.26
N TYR A 122 5.86 -20.66 20.08
CA TYR A 122 6.00 -20.16 21.45
C TYR A 122 6.79 -21.13 22.33
N GLU A 123 6.48 -22.44 22.29
CA GLU A 123 7.27 -23.49 22.94
C GLU A 123 8.78 -23.39 22.59
N ARG A 124 9.10 -23.01 21.34
CA ARG A 124 10.46 -22.94 20.79
C ARG A 124 11.05 -21.53 20.74
N ARG A 125 10.38 -20.51 21.30
CA ARG A 125 10.71 -19.08 21.13
C ARG A 125 12.16 -18.70 21.42
N ARG A 126 12.85 -19.41 22.32
CA ARG A 126 14.27 -19.18 22.63
C ARG A 126 15.23 -19.51 21.47
N LEU A 127 14.80 -20.31 20.50
CA LEU A 127 15.57 -20.67 19.30
C LEU A 127 15.32 -19.72 18.11
N LEU A 128 14.28 -18.88 18.20
CA LEU A 128 13.82 -18.02 17.11
C LEU A 128 14.52 -16.65 17.14
N SER A 129 14.79 -16.13 15.95
CA SER A 129 15.14 -14.72 15.72
C SER A 129 13.88 -13.88 15.50
N GLY A 130 13.91 -12.60 15.83
CA GLY A 130 12.77 -11.70 15.59
C GLY A 130 11.62 -11.92 16.57
N SER A 131 10.37 -11.73 16.13
CA SER A 131 9.18 -11.84 16.99
C SER A 131 7.96 -12.40 16.24
N VAL A 132 6.97 -12.90 16.99
CA VAL A 132 5.72 -13.41 16.41
C VAL A 132 4.51 -12.85 17.16
N ALA A 133 3.52 -12.37 16.41
CA ALA A 133 2.20 -11.99 16.91
C ALA A 133 1.12 -12.93 16.34
N LEU A 134 0.04 -13.10 17.09
CA LEU A 134 -1.18 -13.81 16.75
C LEU A 134 -2.36 -12.85 16.94
N CYS A 135 -3.15 -12.69 15.88
CA CYS A 135 -4.37 -11.88 15.86
C CYS A 135 -5.54 -12.78 15.44
N ALA A 136 -6.31 -13.30 16.40
CA ALA A 136 -7.55 -14.02 16.13
C ALA A 136 -8.73 -13.06 16.32
N VAL A 137 -9.33 -12.59 15.22
CA VAL A 137 -10.25 -11.43 15.22
C VAL A 137 -11.71 -11.80 14.94
N ALA A 138 -12.64 -10.90 15.25
CA ALA A 138 -14.07 -11.22 15.36
C ALA A 138 -15.03 -10.31 14.54
N ASP A 139 -14.55 -9.60 13.52
CA ASP A 139 -15.42 -8.76 12.68
C ASP A 139 -15.09 -8.69 11.17
N GLU A 140 -14.29 -9.61 10.63
CA GLU A 140 -13.87 -9.63 9.21
C GLU A 140 -15.09 -9.63 8.28
N GLU A 141 -16.05 -10.54 8.49
CA GLU A 141 -17.23 -10.67 7.61
C GLU A 141 -18.17 -9.46 7.70
N THR A 142 -17.90 -8.54 8.62
CA THR A 142 -18.55 -7.23 8.77
C THR A 142 -17.66 -6.03 8.42
N GLY A 143 -16.45 -6.27 7.92
CA GLY A 143 -15.52 -5.26 7.37
C GLY A 143 -14.16 -5.16 8.06
N GLY A 144 -13.86 -5.98 9.09
CA GLY A 144 -12.57 -6.00 9.79
C GLY A 144 -12.25 -4.74 10.61
N LYS A 145 -13.27 -3.92 10.93
CA LYS A 145 -13.12 -2.57 11.51
C LYS A 145 -12.64 -2.62 12.96
N TRP A 146 -13.21 -3.50 13.76
CA TRP A 146 -12.95 -3.62 15.20
C TRP A 146 -11.96 -4.74 15.54
N GLY A 147 -11.67 -5.61 14.58
CA GLY A 147 -10.56 -6.56 14.57
C GLY A 147 -9.29 -5.94 14.03
N THR A 148 -8.80 -6.48 12.92
CA THR A 148 -7.42 -6.25 12.46
C THR A 148 -7.13 -4.79 12.12
N LYS A 149 -8.12 -4.04 11.61
CA LYS A 149 -7.98 -2.59 11.44
C LYS A 149 -7.71 -1.88 12.76
N TYR A 150 -8.54 -2.11 13.76
CA TYR A 150 -8.42 -1.46 15.07
C TYR A 150 -7.05 -1.74 15.69
N LEU A 151 -6.63 -3.01 15.67
CA LEU A 151 -5.33 -3.44 16.19
C LEU A 151 -4.17 -2.67 15.51
N ILE A 152 -4.15 -2.60 14.17
CA ILE A 152 -3.11 -1.91 13.41
C ILE A 152 -3.17 -0.38 13.59
N GLU A 153 -4.36 0.22 13.72
CA GLU A 153 -4.51 1.67 13.92
C GLU A 153 -4.12 2.12 15.34
N HIS A 154 -4.25 1.27 16.36
CA HIS A 154 -3.98 1.62 17.77
C HIS A 154 -2.57 1.21 18.24
N ASP A 155 -2.05 0.07 17.80
CA ASP A 155 -0.68 -0.36 18.08
C ASP A 155 -0.07 -1.10 16.88
N LYS A 156 0.33 -0.31 15.88
CA LYS A 156 1.02 -0.81 14.69
C LYS A 156 2.37 -1.49 15.00
N GLN A 157 3.01 -1.17 16.11
CA GLN A 157 4.30 -1.76 16.47
C GLN A 157 4.13 -3.19 17.01
N ARG A 158 3.03 -3.45 17.74
CA ARG A 158 2.69 -4.78 18.25
C ARG A 158 1.89 -5.61 17.25
N TRP A 159 0.94 -5.04 16.52
CA TRP A 159 0.01 -5.79 15.66
C TRP A 159 0.30 -5.68 14.16
N GLY A 160 1.20 -4.79 13.75
CA GLY A 160 1.89 -4.87 12.45
C GLY A 160 3.14 -5.75 12.52
N GLY A 161 3.80 -5.92 11.37
CA GLY A 161 5.07 -6.65 11.26
C GLY A 161 5.67 -6.57 9.86
N ASP A 162 6.84 -7.19 9.69
CA ASP A 162 7.56 -7.32 8.42
C ASP A 162 6.92 -8.37 7.50
N LEU A 163 6.14 -9.29 8.05
CA LEU A 163 5.36 -10.29 7.32
C LEU A 163 4.02 -10.49 8.04
N MET A 164 2.93 -10.62 7.27
CA MET A 164 1.66 -11.13 7.77
C MET A 164 1.27 -12.38 6.99
N LEU A 165 0.84 -13.42 7.69
CA LEU A 165 0.25 -14.62 7.13
C LEU A 165 -1.21 -14.70 7.57
N CYS A 166 -2.13 -14.76 6.61
CA CYS A 166 -3.51 -15.16 6.82
C CYS A 166 -3.74 -16.54 6.17
N ALA A 167 -4.64 -17.32 6.73
CA ALA A 167 -4.89 -18.71 6.34
C ALA A 167 -6.28 -18.90 5.70
N GLU A 168 -6.71 -17.92 4.92
CA GLU A 168 -7.92 -17.96 4.09
C GLU A 168 -7.96 -19.19 3.17
N PRO A 169 -9.14 -19.65 2.72
CA PRO A 169 -9.28 -20.86 1.91
C PRO A 169 -8.69 -20.74 0.49
N GLY A 170 -7.37 -20.90 0.38
CA GLY A 170 -6.61 -20.85 -0.86
C GLY A 170 -6.42 -22.19 -1.60
N GLY A 171 -6.64 -23.32 -0.93
CA GLY A 171 -6.20 -24.65 -1.41
C GLY A 171 -4.73 -24.96 -1.08
N LEU A 172 -4.19 -26.05 -1.61
CA LEU A 172 -2.76 -26.38 -1.52
C LEU A 172 -2.00 -26.04 -2.81
N GLU A 173 -2.74 -25.75 -3.88
CA GLU A 173 -2.27 -25.50 -5.24
C GLU A 173 -2.02 -24.00 -5.52
N THR A 174 -2.34 -23.11 -4.57
CA THR A 174 -2.27 -21.65 -4.77
C THR A 174 -1.73 -20.88 -3.58
N ILE A 175 -1.08 -19.74 -3.84
CA ILE A 175 -0.70 -18.75 -2.83
C ILE A 175 -1.44 -17.45 -3.16
N ARG A 176 -2.22 -16.91 -2.21
CA ARG A 176 -2.94 -15.65 -2.42
C ARG A 176 -2.05 -14.47 -2.06
N PHE A 177 -1.58 -13.75 -3.08
CA PHE A 177 -0.70 -12.58 -2.91
C PHE A 177 -1.42 -11.23 -3.08
N ALA A 178 -2.66 -11.25 -3.58
CA ALA A 178 -3.44 -10.05 -3.88
C ALA A 178 -4.95 -10.34 -3.84
N GLU A 179 -5.76 -9.30 -3.77
CA GLU A 179 -7.22 -9.40 -3.63
C GLU A 179 -7.93 -8.22 -4.29
N LYS A 180 -9.17 -8.42 -4.75
CA LYS A 180 -10.01 -7.33 -5.27
C LYS A 180 -10.63 -6.55 -4.12
N GLY A 181 -10.50 -5.24 -4.16
CA GLY A 181 -11.24 -4.33 -3.29
C GLY A 181 -12.74 -4.42 -3.53
N THR A 182 -13.53 -3.92 -2.59
CA THR A 182 -15.00 -3.93 -2.64
C THR A 182 -15.51 -2.52 -2.42
N LEU A 183 -16.39 -2.04 -3.28
CA LEU A 183 -17.11 -0.78 -3.11
C LEU A 183 -18.61 -1.09 -3.15
N ARG A 184 -19.28 -0.95 -2.00
CA ARG A 184 -20.72 -1.17 -1.87
C ARG A 184 -21.48 0.15 -1.82
N LEU A 185 -22.47 0.28 -2.68
CA LEU A 185 -23.27 1.50 -2.86
C LEU A 185 -24.76 1.18 -2.74
N THR A 186 -25.49 1.91 -1.90
CA THR A 186 -26.95 1.97 -1.95
C THR A 186 -27.35 3.18 -2.78
N CYS A 187 -28.12 2.97 -3.84
CA CYS A 187 -28.55 3.99 -4.77
C CYS A 187 -30.07 4.15 -4.71
N THR A 188 -30.55 5.38 -4.61
CA THR A 188 -31.98 5.70 -4.61
C THR A 188 -32.31 6.61 -5.79
N VAL A 189 -33.26 6.18 -6.62
CA VAL A 189 -33.78 6.93 -7.77
C VAL A 189 -35.20 7.36 -7.45
N GLU A 190 -35.48 8.65 -7.58
CA GLU A 190 -36.79 9.25 -7.32
C GLU A 190 -37.30 10.03 -8.53
N THR A 191 -38.59 9.90 -8.80
CA THR A 191 -39.29 10.52 -9.93
C THR A 191 -40.72 10.86 -9.53
N LYS A 192 -41.36 11.79 -10.24
CA LYS A 192 -42.80 12.01 -10.12
C LYS A 192 -43.57 10.72 -10.47
N GLY A 193 -44.59 10.37 -9.69
CA GLY A 193 -45.48 9.23 -9.95
C GLY A 193 -46.68 9.58 -10.81
N ALA A 194 -47.36 8.53 -11.31
CA ALA A 194 -48.66 8.62 -11.97
C ALA A 194 -49.36 7.25 -12.02
N LEU A 195 -50.53 7.18 -12.65
CA LEU A 195 -51.12 5.89 -13.05
C LEU A 195 -50.45 5.37 -14.33
N GLY A 196 -50.41 4.05 -14.52
CA GLY A 196 -49.73 3.35 -15.62
C GLY A 196 -49.91 3.94 -17.04
N PRO A 197 -51.11 4.40 -17.45
CA PRO A 197 -51.32 4.99 -18.78
C PRO A 197 -50.56 6.31 -19.04
N TYR A 198 -50.11 7.03 -18.01
CA TYR A 198 -49.58 8.39 -18.12
C TYR A 198 -48.05 8.45 -18.24
N LEU A 199 -47.43 7.49 -18.94
CA LEU A 199 -45.98 7.41 -19.18
C LEU A 199 -45.38 8.63 -19.92
N HIS A 200 -46.22 9.49 -20.50
CA HIS A 200 -45.82 10.76 -21.09
C HIS A 200 -45.54 11.87 -20.04
N LEU A 201 -46.03 11.73 -18.80
CA LEU A 201 -45.77 12.65 -17.69
C LEU A 201 -44.50 12.28 -16.90
N THR A 202 -44.10 11.01 -16.93
CA THR A 202 -42.98 10.46 -16.16
C THR A 202 -42.59 9.08 -16.69
N LYS A 203 -41.28 8.79 -16.73
CA LYS A 203 -40.76 7.45 -17.08
C LYS A 203 -40.86 6.45 -15.91
N GLY A 204 -40.98 6.94 -14.67
CA GLY A 204 -40.99 6.15 -13.44
C GLY A 204 -39.62 5.66 -12.97
N ALA A 205 -39.42 5.59 -11.66
CA ALA A 205 -38.13 5.36 -11.05
C ALA A 205 -37.49 4.02 -11.41
N ILE A 206 -38.26 2.92 -11.53
CA ILE A 206 -37.71 1.62 -11.94
C ILE A 206 -37.13 1.68 -13.36
N ARG A 207 -37.78 2.40 -14.29
CA ARG A 207 -37.30 2.51 -15.68
C ARG A 207 -36.05 3.38 -15.77
N THR A 208 -36.01 4.47 -14.99
CA THR A 208 -34.82 5.31 -14.85
C THR A 208 -33.67 4.53 -14.22
N ALA A 209 -33.91 3.82 -13.12
CA ALA A 209 -32.93 3.00 -12.42
C ALA A 209 -32.37 1.89 -13.32
N SER A 210 -33.21 1.18 -14.07
CA SER A 210 -32.76 0.13 -15.02
C SER A 210 -31.82 0.70 -16.10
N ALA A 211 -32.12 1.89 -16.65
CA ALA A 211 -31.24 2.54 -17.63
C ALA A 211 -29.93 3.01 -16.99
N PHE A 212 -29.99 3.62 -15.80
CA PHE A 212 -28.82 4.09 -15.05
C PHE A 212 -27.90 2.93 -14.63
N ILE A 213 -28.46 1.83 -14.12
CA ILE A 213 -27.73 0.59 -13.77
C ILE A 213 -26.95 0.08 -14.98
N ASN A 214 -27.58 -0.03 -16.15
CA ASN A 214 -26.92 -0.51 -17.36
C ASN A 214 -25.75 0.38 -17.78
N GLU A 215 -25.90 1.71 -17.70
CA GLU A 215 -24.83 2.63 -18.07
C GLU A 215 -23.70 2.68 -17.02
N VAL A 216 -24.01 2.49 -15.74
CA VAL A 216 -23.01 2.33 -14.66
C VAL A 216 -22.22 1.03 -14.83
N ILE A 217 -22.87 -0.12 -15.05
CA ILE A 217 -22.19 -1.40 -15.33
C ILE A 217 -21.25 -1.23 -16.53
N LYS A 218 -21.80 -0.84 -17.68
CA LYS A 218 -21.06 -0.62 -18.92
C LYS A 218 -19.88 0.33 -18.76
N SER A 219 -20.08 1.47 -18.10
CA SER A 219 -19.02 2.47 -17.91
C SER A 219 -17.94 1.97 -16.96
N VAL A 220 -18.32 1.44 -15.80
CA VAL A 220 -17.37 0.97 -14.77
C VAL A 220 -16.56 -0.21 -15.28
N GLU A 221 -17.19 -1.20 -15.91
CA GLU A 221 -16.50 -2.39 -16.44
C GLU A 221 -15.61 -2.08 -17.67
N SER A 222 -15.77 -0.91 -18.29
CA SER A 222 -14.90 -0.39 -19.35
C SER A 222 -13.68 0.42 -18.86
N LEU A 223 -13.59 0.72 -17.55
CA LEU A 223 -12.49 1.54 -17.03
C LEU A 223 -11.12 0.86 -17.22
N PRO A 224 -10.09 1.60 -17.67
CA PRO A 224 -8.72 1.09 -17.71
C PRO A 224 -8.20 0.85 -16.29
N VAL A 225 -7.34 -0.17 -16.14
CA VAL A 225 -6.75 -0.58 -14.86
C VAL A 225 -5.24 -0.43 -14.94
N ASP A 226 -4.65 0.31 -14.01
CA ASP A 226 -3.20 0.51 -13.88
C ASP A 226 -2.61 -0.59 -12.99
N LEU A 227 -2.42 -1.78 -13.56
CA LEU A 227 -1.84 -2.93 -12.85
C LEU A 227 -0.32 -2.74 -12.64
N PRO A 228 0.24 -3.18 -11.50
CA PRO A 228 1.68 -3.31 -11.35
C PRO A 228 2.28 -4.20 -12.44
N VAL A 229 3.36 -3.77 -13.09
CA VAL A 229 3.93 -4.42 -14.29
C VAL A 229 4.37 -5.87 -14.02
N GLU A 230 4.80 -6.19 -12.80
CA GLU A 230 5.05 -7.56 -12.35
C GLU A 230 3.78 -8.42 -12.30
N MET A 231 2.66 -7.83 -11.86
CA MET A 231 1.37 -8.51 -11.77
C MET A 231 0.78 -8.74 -13.16
N GLU A 232 0.83 -7.75 -14.05
CA GLU A 232 0.44 -7.88 -15.47
C GLU A 232 1.21 -9.03 -16.14
N ARG A 233 2.54 -9.02 -16.08
CA ARG A 233 3.40 -10.08 -16.65
C ARG A 233 3.17 -11.45 -16.01
N HIS A 234 2.81 -11.50 -14.73
CA HIS A 234 2.56 -12.75 -14.03
C HIS A 234 1.18 -13.32 -14.39
N LEU A 235 0.14 -12.48 -14.47
CA LEU A 235 -1.20 -12.87 -14.88
C LEU A 235 -1.25 -13.35 -16.34
N GLU A 236 -0.34 -12.88 -17.21
CA GLU A 236 -0.29 -13.34 -18.60
C GLU A 236 0.18 -14.79 -18.78
N LYS A 237 0.87 -15.37 -17.78
CA LYS A 237 1.43 -16.73 -17.84
C LYS A 237 0.34 -17.82 -17.99
N PRO A 238 0.49 -18.81 -18.90
CA PRO A 238 -0.50 -19.85 -19.10
C PRO A 238 -0.83 -20.69 -17.85
N GLU A 239 0.17 -20.98 -17.01
CA GLU A 239 0.01 -21.72 -15.76
C GLU A 239 -0.74 -20.91 -14.68
N VAL A 240 -0.51 -19.60 -14.62
CA VAL A 240 -1.24 -18.68 -13.73
C VAL A 240 -2.70 -18.57 -14.15
N LYS A 241 -2.96 -18.46 -15.46
CA LYS A 241 -4.32 -18.48 -16.02
C LYS A 241 -5.07 -19.77 -15.69
N ARG A 242 -4.43 -20.94 -15.85
CA ARG A 242 -5.02 -22.24 -15.44
C ARG A 242 -5.31 -22.30 -13.94
N ALA A 243 -4.36 -21.88 -13.09
CA ALA A 243 -4.53 -21.90 -11.63
C ALA A 243 -5.67 -20.99 -11.17
N ILE A 244 -5.84 -19.80 -11.78
CA ILE A 244 -6.95 -18.87 -11.51
C ILE A 244 -8.30 -19.52 -11.80
N ASP A 245 -8.49 -20.08 -13.00
CA ASP A 245 -9.77 -20.67 -13.40
C ASP A 245 -10.05 -22.01 -12.69
N GLN A 246 -9.02 -22.79 -12.34
CA GLN A 246 -9.17 -24.01 -11.53
C GLN A 246 -9.57 -23.71 -10.09
N ALA A 247 -8.99 -22.67 -9.47
CA ALA A 247 -9.18 -22.36 -8.06
C ALA A 247 -10.36 -21.43 -7.74
N MET A 248 -10.95 -20.77 -8.75
CA MET A 248 -12.09 -19.84 -8.55
C MET A 248 -13.25 -20.06 -9.55
N GLY A 249 -13.08 -20.90 -10.56
CA GLY A 249 -14.11 -21.24 -11.54
C GLY A 249 -13.79 -20.72 -12.95
N PRO A 250 -14.20 -21.43 -14.02
CA PRO A 250 -13.87 -21.06 -15.40
C PRO A 250 -14.33 -19.64 -15.79
N GLY A 251 -13.41 -18.87 -16.37
CA GLY A 251 -13.67 -17.50 -16.83
C GLY A 251 -13.30 -16.42 -15.80
N THR A 252 -12.87 -16.80 -14.59
CA THR A 252 -12.31 -15.86 -13.61
C THR A 252 -11.13 -15.08 -14.20
N THR A 253 -10.32 -15.71 -15.05
CA THR A 253 -9.24 -15.07 -15.82
C THR A 253 -9.67 -13.84 -16.62
N THR A 254 -10.94 -13.73 -17.03
CA THR A 254 -11.43 -12.57 -17.81
C THR A 254 -11.86 -11.37 -16.95
N ILE A 255 -12.08 -11.58 -15.64
CA ILE A 255 -12.64 -10.60 -14.69
C ILE A 255 -11.74 -10.29 -13.48
N ILE A 256 -10.72 -11.09 -13.24
CA ILE A 256 -9.78 -10.94 -12.12
C ILE A 256 -9.00 -9.62 -12.20
N ALA A 257 -8.64 -9.21 -13.42
CA ALA A 257 -7.85 -8.03 -13.76
C ALA A 257 -8.71 -6.78 -14.09
N ARG A 258 -10.04 -6.84 -13.89
CA ARG A 258 -10.99 -5.79 -14.32
C ARG A 258 -11.97 -5.41 -13.21
N PRO A 259 -12.53 -4.19 -13.20
CA PRO A 259 -13.76 -3.92 -12.46
C PRO A 259 -14.88 -4.88 -12.86
N THR A 260 -15.73 -5.23 -11.91
CA THR A 260 -16.98 -5.97 -12.13
C THR A 260 -18.09 -5.42 -11.24
N VAL A 261 -19.31 -5.25 -11.75
CA VAL A 261 -20.44 -4.64 -11.05
C VAL A 261 -21.58 -5.66 -10.87
N ASN A 262 -21.82 -6.09 -9.63
CA ASN A 262 -22.99 -6.89 -9.28
C ASN A 262 -24.13 -6.01 -8.76
N VAL A 263 -25.36 -6.23 -9.23
CA VAL A 263 -26.58 -5.59 -8.73
C VAL A 263 -27.21 -6.52 -7.69
N GLY A 264 -26.81 -6.37 -6.43
CA GLY A 264 -27.14 -7.29 -5.35
C GLY A 264 -28.62 -7.25 -4.92
N THR A 265 -29.24 -6.07 -4.94
CA THR A 265 -30.68 -5.89 -4.65
C THR A 265 -31.31 -4.83 -5.55
N ILE A 266 -32.61 -4.95 -5.81
CA ILE A 266 -33.44 -3.90 -6.43
C ILE A 266 -34.88 -4.00 -5.90
N LYS A 267 -35.46 -2.85 -5.50
CA LYS A 267 -36.81 -2.73 -4.92
C LYS A 267 -37.46 -1.43 -5.37
N GLY A 268 -38.68 -1.50 -5.89
CA GLY A 268 -39.45 -0.32 -6.28
C GLY A 268 -40.88 -0.66 -6.70
N GLY A 269 -41.75 0.34 -6.68
CA GLY A 269 -43.17 0.18 -7.04
C GLY A 269 -44.05 -0.37 -5.92
N LEU A 270 -45.37 -0.14 -6.04
CA LEU A 270 -46.37 -0.51 -5.04
C LEU A 270 -47.53 -1.32 -5.64
N LYS A 271 -47.98 -0.99 -6.86
CA LYS A 271 -49.02 -1.70 -7.62
C LYS A 271 -48.71 -1.65 -9.11
N VAL A 272 -49.08 -2.71 -9.84
CA VAL A 272 -48.83 -2.86 -11.29
C VAL A 272 -49.46 -1.75 -12.16
N ASN A 273 -50.52 -1.10 -11.68
CA ASN A 273 -51.20 -0.01 -12.38
C ASN A 273 -50.69 1.40 -12.02
N MET A 274 -49.55 1.51 -11.32
CA MET A 274 -48.93 2.77 -10.93
C MET A 274 -47.50 2.88 -11.48
N ILE A 275 -47.12 4.06 -11.95
CA ILE A 275 -45.75 4.40 -12.34
C ILE A 275 -44.97 4.73 -11.04
N PRO A 276 -43.92 3.96 -10.69
CA PRO A 276 -43.25 4.07 -9.39
C PRO A 276 -42.54 5.40 -9.16
N GLU A 277 -42.70 5.95 -7.95
CA GLU A 277 -42.03 7.18 -7.52
C GLU A 277 -40.59 6.94 -7.09
N THR A 278 -40.32 5.83 -6.40
CA THR A 278 -39.00 5.49 -5.85
C THR A 278 -38.56 4.10 -6.32
N CYS A 279 -37.26 3.95 -6.57
CA CYS A 279 -36.57 2.68 -6.76
C CYS A 279 -35.23 2.72 -6.03
N ILE A 280 -34.99 1.76 -5.14
CA ILE A 280 -33.74 1.57 -4.40
C ILE A 280 -33.05 0.33 -4.95
N PHE A 281 -31.75 0.39 -5.17
CA PHE A 281 -30.94 -0.77 -5.56
C PHE A 281 -29.54 -0.69 -4.94
N GLU A 282 -28.85 -1.82 -4.87
CA GLU A 282 -27.55 -1.93 -4.22
C GLU A 282 -26.53 -2.57 -5.16
N LEU A 283 -25.34 -1.96 -5.24
CA LEU A 283 -24.24 -2.42 -6.07
C LEU A 283 -23.10 -2.96 -5.19
N ASP A 284 -22.55 -4.11 -5.55
CA ASP A 284 -21.27 -4.63 -5.06
C ASP A 284 -20.27 -4.56 -6.23
N ILE A 285 -19.34 -3.60 -6.17
CA ILE A 285 -18.36 -3.33 -7.23
C ILE A 285 -17.00 -3.86 -6.78
N ARG A 286 -16.43 -4.82 -7.51
CA ARG A 286 -15.12 -5.41 -7.18
C ARG A 286 -14.00 -4.72 -7.96
N MET A 287 -13.15 -4.01 -7.23
CA MET A 287 -12.04 -3.20 -7.75
C MET A 287 -10.77 -4.05 -7.87
N PRO A 288 -10.19 -4.24 -9.07
CA PRO A 288 -8.90 -4.91 -9.23
C PRO A 288 -7.76 -4.06 -8.62
N VAL A 289 -6.58 -4.68 -8.48
CA VAL A 289 -5.36 -3.98 -8.06
C VAL A 289 -5.10 -2.77 -8.97
N GLY A 290 -4.77 -1.62 -8.38
CA GLY A 290 -4.60 -0.34 -9.06
C GLY A 290 -5.88 0.50 -9.20
N MET A 291 -7.07 -0.09 -9.09
CA MET A 291 -8.34 0.65 -9.24
C MET A 291 -8.79 1.26 -7.91
N ARG A 292 -9.00 2.59 -7.90
CA ARG A 292 -9.45 3.33 -6.72
C ARG A 292 -10.96 3.56 -6.70
N GLU A 293 -11.53 3.65 -5.50
CA GLU A 293 -12.96 3.92 -5.28
C GLU A 293 -13.41 5.32 -5.72
N ASP A 294 -12.56 6.33 -5.58
CA ASP A 294 -12.84 7.72 -5.97
C ASP A 294 -12.97 7.85 -7.49
N THR A 295 -12.14 7.15 -8.28
CA THR A 295 -12.30 7.09 -9.74
C THR A 295 -13.68 6.55 -10.17
N ILE A 296 -14.23 5.58 -9.43
CA ILE A 296 -15.55 5.00 -9.71
C ILE A 296 -16.67 5.95 -9.28
N LEU A 297 -16.54 6.60 -8.11
CA LEU A 297 -17.50 7.58 -7.61
C LEU A 297 -17.55 8.85 -8.48
N GLU A 298 -16.40 9.33 -8.95
CA GLU A 298 -16.28 10.42 -9.93
C GLU A 298 -16.98 10.05 -11.24
N LEU A 299 -16.69 8.87 -11.80
CA LEU A 299 -17.35 8.37 -13.02
C LEU A 299 -18.88 8.36 -12.86
N ILE A 300 -19.40 7.73 -11.81
CA ILE A 300 -20.86 7.63 -11.59
C ILE A 300 -21.48 9.03 -11.39
N SER A 301 -20.75 9.96 -10.76
CA SER A 301 -21.17 11.36 -10.62
C SER A 301 -21.31 12.09 -11.98
N THR A 302 -20.56 11.69 -13.02
CA THR A 302 -20.77 12.21 -14.40
C THR A 302 -21.94 11.55 -15.14
N ILE A 303 -22.44 10.42 -14.65
CA ILE A 303 -23.59 9.70 -15.21
C ILE A 303 -24.91 10.27 -14.69
N ILE A 304 -24.99 10.65 -13.40
CA ILE A 304 -26.22 11.14 -12.75
C ILE A 304 -26.97 12.24 -13.53
N PRO A 305 -26.34 13.35 -13.99
CA PRO A 305 -27.05 14.45 -14.66
C PRO A 305 -27.76 14.06 -15.96
N GLN A 306 -27.39 12.93 -16.57
CA GLN A 306 -28.00 12.43 -17.82
C GLN A 306 -29.44 11.91 -17.61
N TYR A 307 -29.89 11.80 -16.35
CA TYR A 307 -31.17 11.22 -15.95
C TYR A 307 -32.16 12.24 -15.38
N GLU A 308 -31.85 13.54 -15.44
CA GLU A 308 -32.80 14.61 -15.10
C GLU A 308 -34.13 14.47 -15.89
N PRO A 309 -35.29 14.79 -15.28
CA PRO A 309 -35.48 15.39 -13.96
C PRO A 309 -35.62 14.37 -12.81
N ALA A 310 -35.06 13.16 -12.93
CA ALA A 310 -34.99 12.23 -11.80
C ALA A 310 -33.94 12.69 -10.77
N SER A 311 -34.26 12.56 -9.49
CA SER A 311 -33.27 12.63 -8.42
C SER A 311 -32.57 11.27 -8.32
N ILE A 312 -31.24 11.25 -8.28
CA ILE A 312 -30.45 10.05 -8.03
C ILE A 312 -29.47 10.36 -6.91
N THR A 313 -29.60 9.66 -5.78
CA THR A 313 -28.69 9.76 -4.63
C THR A 313 -27.94 8.45 -4.44
N ILE A 314 -26.69 8.55 -3.95
CA ILE A 314 -25.80 7.41 -3.75
C ILE A 314 -25.17 7.50 -2.36
N GLN A 315 -25.26 6.43 -1.59
CA GLN A 315 -24.68 6.29 -0.27
C GLN A 315 -23.64 5.15 -0.27
N LYS A 316 -22.39 5.48 0.06
CA LYS A 316 -21.33 4.47 0.26
C LYS A 316 -21.59 3.69 1.54
N GLN A 317 -21.64 2.35 1.45
CA GLN A 317 -21.66 1.46 2.61
C GLN A 317 -20.24 1.36 3.19
N ALA A 318 -19.82 2.40 3.92
CA ALA A 318 -18.42 2.61 4.31
C ALA A 318 -17.80 1.50 5.18
N ALA A 319 -18.61 0.77 5.96
CA ALA A 319 -18.13 -0.38 6.73
C ALA A 319 -17.87 -1.62 5.85
N ALA A 320 -18.60 -1.76 4.75
CA ALA A 320 -18.53 -2.89 3.83
C ALA A 320 -17.83 -2.52 2.50
N SER A 321 -16.94 -1.53 2.54
CA SER A 321 -16.22 -1.03 1.36
C SER A 321 -14.73 -0.87 1.67
N ASN A 322 -13.92 -1.78 1.14
CA ASN A 322 -12.49 -1.90 1.38
C ASN A 322 -11.67 -1.73 0.09
N ARG A 323 -10.43 -1.26 0.21
CA ARG A 323 -9.49 -1.14 -0.94
C ARG A 323 -9.05 -2.52 -1.43
N PHE A 324 -8.45 -2.58 -2.62
CA PHE A 324 -7.65 -3.74 -3.00
C PHE A 324 -6.39 -3.81 -2.13
N ASN A 325 -5.78 -4.99 -2.03
CA ASN A 325 -4.43 -5.14 -1.52
C ASN A 325 -3.59 -6.05 -2.44
N TYR A 326 -2.27 -5.88 -2.41
CA TYR A 326 -1.33 -6.77 -3.09
C TYR A 326 0.04 -6.81 -2.41
N SER A 327 0.74 -7.92 -2.66
CA SER A 327 2.07 -8.24 -2.13
C SER A 327 3.07 -8.36 -3.28
N VAL A 328 4.37 -8.18 -3.00
CA VAL A 328 5.41 -8.44 -3.99
C VAL A 328 5.50 -9.94 -4.27
N ILE A 329 5.24 -10.34 -5.53
CA ILE A 329 5.15 -11.74 -5.98
C ILE A 329 6.47 -12.50 -5.75
N ASP A 330 7.60 -11.81 -5.89
CA ASP A 330 8.95 -12.38 -5.81
C ASP A 330 9.56 -12.33 -4.39
N HIS A 331 8.74 -12.16 -3.33
CA HIS A 331 9.24 -12.13 -1.96
C HIS A 331 9.62 -13.55 -1.45
N PRO A 332 10.76 -13.76 -0.75
CA PRO A 332 11.24 -15.08 -0.32
C PRO A 332 10.23 -15.96 0.45
N ILE A 333 9.24 -15.38 1.13
CA ILE A 333 8.16 -16.16 1.77
C ILE A 333 7.37 -17.01 0.77
N VAL A 334 7.24 -16.55 -0.47
CA VAL A 334 6.49 -17.24 -1.53
C VAL A 334 7.20 -18.54 -1.93
N ASP A 335 8.53 -18.56 -1.92
CA ASP A 335 9.31 -19.78 -2.17
C ASP A 335 9.32 -20.71 -0.95
N HIS A 336 9.44 -20.17 0.28
CA HIS A 336 9.25 -20.96 1.49
C HIS A 336 7.87 -21.63 1.57
N LEU A 337 6.80 -20.96 1.11
CA LEU A 337 5.47 -21.55 1.01
C LEU A 337 5.38 -22.65 -0.06
N LYS A 338 6.04 -22.48 -1.23
CA LYS A 338 6.13 -23.53 -2.25
C LYS A 338 6.87 -24.76 -1.76
N ASP A 339 8.02 -24.58 -1.09
CA ASP A 339 8.84 -25.67 -0.59
C ASP A 339 8.14 -26.42 0.56
N ASN A 340 7.47 -25.70 1.46
CA ASN A 340 6.62 -26.30 2.48
C ASN A 340 5.48 -27.12 1.87
N ALA A 341 4.75 -26.59 0.88
CA ALA A 341 3.69 -27.33 0.20
C ALA A 341 4.22 -28.60 -0.50
N LYS A 342 5.36 -28.50 -1.22
CA LYS A 342 6.04 -29.66 -1.80
C LYS A 342 6.50 -30.69 -0.76
N SER A 343 6.94 -30.26 0.42
CA SER A 343 7.33 -31.20 1.49
C SER A 343 6.15 -32.04 1.99
N LEU A 344 4.92 -31.50 1.91
CA LEU A 344 3.68 -32.19 2.26
C LEU A 344 3.13 -33.02 1.07
N GLN A 345 3.37 -32.59 -0.17
CA GLN A 345 2.93 -33.26 -1.40
C GLN A 345 4.06 -33.34 -2.44
N PRO A 346 5.06 -34.25 -2.29
CA PRO A 346 6.26 -34.27 -3.15
C PRO A 346 6.01 -34.52 -4.64
N ASN A 347 4.85 -35.07 -5.00
CA ASN A 347 4.44 -35.38 -6.37
C ASN A 347 3.50 -34.32 -6.98
N ALA A 348 3.17 -33.24 -6.25
CA ALA A 348 2.32 -32.16 -6.75
C ALA A 348 3.13 -31.06 -7.44
N GLU A 349 2.45 -30.24 -8.25
CA GLU A 349 3.04 -28.99 -8.75
C GLU A 349 3.29 -27.99 -7.60
N ALA A 350 4.20 -27.03 -7.80
CA ALA A 350 4.39 -25.96 -6.82
C ALA A 350 3.14 -25.07 -6.76
N PRO A 351 2.69 -24.62 -5.58
CA PRO A 351 1.55 -23.71 -5.50
C PRO A 351 1.82 -22.42 -6.27
N ILE A 352 0.87 -22.03 -7.11
CA ILE A 352 1.00 -20.89 -8.01
C ILE A 352 0.51 -19.61 -7.28
N PRO A 353 1.32 -18.53 -7.24
CA PRO A 353 0.84 -17.26 -6.74
C PRO A 353 -0.29 -16.72 -7.63
N ILE A 354 -1.47 -16.48 -7.08
CA ILE A 354 -2.62 -15.90 -7.80
C ILE A 354 -3.33 -14.85 -6.93
N PRO A 355 -4.00 -13.85 -7.52
CA PRO A 355 -4.93 -12.98 -6.80
C PRO A 355 -6.21 -13.74 -6.34
N SER A 356 -6.99 -13.09 -5.49
CA SER A 356 -8.34 -13.49 -5.07
C SER A 356 -9.41 -12.56 -5.67
N MET A 357 -10.60 -13.11 -5.93
CA MET A 357 -11.80 -12.34 -6.28
C MET A 357 -12.52 -11.78 -5.04
N GLY A 358 -12.39 -12.46 -3.89
CA GLY A 358 -12.80 -11.94 -2.60
C GLY A 358 -11.78 -10.95 -2.06
N GLY A 359 -12.19 -10.20 -1.03
CA GLY A 359 -11.30 -9.48 -0.13
C GLY A 359 -11.37 -10.10 1.26
N SER A 360 -10.48 -9.69 2.16
CA SER A 360 -10.34 -10.19 3.53
C SER A 360 -10.08 -9.02 4.50
N ASP A 361 -9.51 -9.29 5.69
CA ASP A 361 -8.88 -8.30 6.58
C ASP A 361 -7.73 -7.50 5.93
N PHE A 362 -7.08 -8.07 4.91
CA PHE A 362 -5.83 -7.56 4.34
C PHE A 362 -5.86 -6.10 3.81
N PRO A 363 -6.97 -5.44 3.42
CA PRO A 363 -6.97 -4.05 2.98
C PRO A 363 -6.59 -3.06 4.09
N HIS A 364 -6.76 -3.44 5.36
CA HIS A 364 -6.29 -2.67 6.52
C HIS A 364 -4.79 -2.93 6.77
N CYS A 365 -4.36 -4.18 6.53
CA CYS A 365 -2.99 -4.66 6.56
C CYS A 365 -2.19 -4.18 5.34
N THR A 366 -1.99 -2.86 5.25
CA THR A 366 -1.50 -2.13 4.05
C THR A 366 -0.10 -2.52 3.53
N LYS A 367 0.56 -3.50 4.15
CA LYS A 367 1.79 -4.15 3.67
C LYS A 367 1.82 -5.61 4.12
N LEU A 368 1.65 -6.52 3.17
CA LEU A 368 2.25 -7.84 3.27
C LEU A 368 3.70 -7.68 2.79
N ILE A 369 4.58 -7.38 3.75
CA ILE A 369 5.98 -6.91 3.63
C ILE A 369 6.14 -5.43 3.25
N ILE A 370 6.85 -4.70 4.12
CA ILE A 370 7.47 -3.40 3.81
C ILE A 370 8.83 -3.68 3.17
N VAL A 371 8.95 -3.43 1.86
CA VAL A 371 10.15 -2.73 1.40
C VAL A 371 9.85 -1.23 1.62
N PRO A 372 10.74 -0.45 2.27
CA PRO A 372 10.39 0.92 2.64
C PRO A 372 10.16 1.79 1.41
N GLU A 373 8.94 2.32 1.28
CA GLU A 373 8.60 3.35 0.30
C GLU A 373 9.50 4.56 0.53
N LYS A 374 10.47 4.78 -0.36
CA LYS A 374 11.39 5.90 -0.27
C LYS A 374 10.80 7.07 -1.06
N LYS A 375 10.25 8.05 -0.35
CA LYS A 375 9.70 9.25 -0.97
C LYS A 375 10.86 10.16 -1.34
N ILE A 376 11.01 10.44 -2.63
CA ILE A 376 12.07 11.28 -3.17
C ILE A 376 11.46 12.61 -3.60
N LEU A 377 11.93 13.72 -3.03
CA LEU A 377 11.57 15.06 -3.46
C LEU A 377 12.61 15.57 -4.47
N SER A 378 12.28 15.54 -5.76
CA SER A 378 13.12 16.16 -6.77
C SER A 378 12.79 17.64 -6.95
N LEU A 379 13.82 18.46 -6.78
CA LEU A 379 13.79 19.91 -6.90
C LEU A 379 14.44 20.31 -8.22
N GLY A 380 13.79 21.17 -9.00
CA GLY A 380 14.38 21.65 -10.25
C GLY A 380 13.68 22.88 -10.81
N LEU A 381 14.48 23.88 -11.17
CA LEU A 381 14.08 24.86 -12.18
C LEU A 381 14.45 24.31 -13.56
N ASP A 382 13.45 24.26 -14.44
CA ASP A 382 13.50 24.10 -15.90
C ASP A 382 14.01 22.79 -16.54
N VAL A 383 14.91 21.97 -15.95
CA VAL A 383 15.43 20.76 -16.66
C VAL A 383 15.53 19.47 -15.83
N LEU A 384 14.37 18.85 -15.56
CA LEU A 384 14.31 17.47 -15.06
C LEU A 384 14.44 16.48 -16.23
N LYS A 385 15.65 15.97 -16.49
CA LYS A 385 15.91 15.03 -17.61
C LYS A 385 15.14 13.72 -17.42
N LYS A 386 14.39 13.31 -18.45
CA LYS A 386 13.59 12.06 -18.48
C LYS A 386 14.39 10.84 -18.00
N SER A 387 15.65 10.69 -18.41
CA SER A 387 16.51 9.56 -18.01
C SER A 387 16.74 9.46 -16.49
N CYS A 388 16.68 10.56 -15.74
CA CYS A 388 16.78 10.53 -14.29
C CYS A 388 15.47 10.10 -13.63
N VAL A 389 14.32 10.55 -14.15
CA VAL A 389 12.99 10.05 -13.75
C VAL A 389 12.82 8.57 -14.11
N ASP A 390 13.34 8.16 -15.26
CA ASP A 390 13.39 6.76 -15.69
C ASP A 390 14.24 5.93 -14.72
N TYR A 391 15.45 6.39 -14.36
CA TYR A 391 16.37 5.70 -13.44
C TYR A 391 15.85 5.61 -11.99
N LEU A 392 15.36 6.73 -11.43
CA LEU A 392 14.82 6.75 -10.06
C LEU A 392 13.60 5.84 -9.91
N LEU A 393 12.81 5.65 -10.98
CA LEU A 393 11.66 4.74 -11.02
C LEU A 393 11.99 3.35 -11.58
N GLN A 394 13.27 2.96 -11.69
CA GLN A 394 13.65 1.55 -11.89
C GLN A 394 13.46 0.75 -10.60
N ASP A 395 13.76 1.37 -9.45
CA ASP A 395 13.37 0.85 -8.15
C ASP A 395 11.92 1.22 -7.88
N LYS A 396 11.06 0.19 -7.79
CA LYS A 396 9.60 0.32 -7.63
C LYS A 396 9.20 0.87 -6.26
N ASN A 397 10.13 0.91 -5.31
CA ASN A 397 9.90 1.40 -3.96
C ASN A 397 10.09 2.92 -3.86
N ASN A 398 10.61 3.57 -4.90
CA ASN A 398 10.77 5.02 -4.93
C ASN A 398 9.46 5.72 -5.34
N VAL A 399 8.96 6.60 -4.47
CA VAL A 399 7.79 7.46 -4.74
C VAL A 399 8.30 8.87 -5.05
N LEU A 400 8.23 9.28 -6.31
CA LEU A 400 8.90 10.50 -6.77
C LEU A 400 7.95 11.71 -6.79
N THR A 401 8.16 12.66 -5.89
CA THR A 401 7.50 13.97 -5.93
C THR A 401 8.38 14.97 -6.67
N ILE A 402 7.82 15.70 -7.63
CA ILE A 402 8.53 16.72 -8.42
C ILE A 402 8.00 18.11 -8.09
N SER A 403 8.91 18.98 -7.67
CA SER A 403 8.68 20.41 -7.47
C SER A 403 9.05 21.20 -8.73
N HIS A 404 8.11 22.00 -9.25
CA HIS A 404 8.38 22.92 -10.36
C HIS A 404 7.51 24.19 -10.26
N PRO A 405 8.07 25.41 -10.41
CA PRO A 405 7.30 26.66 -10.30
C PRO A 405 6.32 26.92 -11.46
N LYS A 406 6.32 26.06 -12.49
CA LYS A 406 5.37 26.08 -13.63
C LYS A 406 4.90 24.66 -13.95
N CYS A 407 3.84 24.14 -13.31
CA CYS A 407 3.39 22.75 -13.46
C CYS A 407 2.88 22.37 -14.87
N SER A 408 2.57 23.33 -15.74
CA SER A 408 1.93 23.10 -17.04
C SER A 408 2.79 22.30 -18.05
N PHE A 409 4.12 22.32 -17.94
CA PHE A 409 5.01 21.57 -18.84
C PHE A 409 5.09 20.08 -18.50
N PHE A 410 5.06 19.73 -17.21
CA PHE A 410 5.24 18.35 -16.74
C PHE A 410 4.03 17.45 -17.04
N ARG A 411 2.81 17.98 -16.81
CA ARG A 411 1.53 17.26 -17.04
C ARG A 411 1.35 16.76 -18.48
N ARG A 412 1.93 17.45 -19.47
CA ARG A 412 1.81 17.07 -20.89
C ARG A 412 2.78 15.97 -21.35
N ASN A 413 3.93 15.81 -20.68
CA ASN A 413 5.06 15.07 -21.25
C ASN A 413 5.58 13.90 -20.41
N ILE A 414 5.39 13.88 -19.08
CA ILE A 414 5.99 12.86 -18.20
C ILE A 414 4.96 12.23 -17.24
N ALA A 415 4.13 13.02 -16.57
CA ALA A 415 3.16 12.52 -15.58
C ALA A 415 2.16 11.51 -16.18
N ALA A 416 1.67 11.77 -17.40
CA ALA A 416 0.58 11.04 -18.04
C ALA A 416 0.88 9.57 -18.45
N ARG A 417 1.95 8.96 -17.93
CA ARG A 417 2.35 7.57 -18.19
C ARG A 417 2.93 6.82 -16.97
N ARG A 418 2.93 7.39 -15.76
CA ARG A 418 3.41 6.71 -14.53
C ARG A 418 2.69 7.18 -13.26
N SER A 419 2.08 6.25 -12.53
CA SER A 419 1.35 6.48 -11.28
C SER A 419 2.22 6.69 -10.03
N LEU A 420 3.50 6.30 -10.07
CA LEU A 420 4.46 6.46 -8.95
C LEU A 420 5.09 7.88 -8.87
N ALA A 421 4.67 8.81 -9.73
CA ALA A 421 5.16 10.19 -9.74
C ALA A 421 4.06 11.21 -9.41
N LYS A 422 4.35 12.20 -8.55
CA LYS A 422 3.41 13.24 -8.09
C LYS A 422 3.94 14.65 -8.40
N ASP A 423 3.08 15.57 -8.84
CA ASP A 423 3.41 16.98 -9.02
C ASP A 423 3.01 17.84 -7.81
N VAL A 424 3.92 18.72 -7.35
CA VAL A 424 3.61 19.77 -6.36
C VAL A 424 4.18 21.10 -6.86
N ALA A 425 3.38 22.17 -6.78
CA ALA A 425 3.82 23.52 -7.08
C ALA A 425 4.45 24.16 -5.83
N LEU A 426 5.78 24.12 -5.70
CA LEU A 426 6.50 24.85 -4.67
C LEU A 426 7.38 25.94 -5.30
N GLY A 427 7.47 27.09 -4.64
CA GLY A 427 8.38 28.16 -4.99
C GLY A 427 9.51 28.28 -3.97
N VAL A 428 10.64 28.86 -4.37
CA VAL A 428 11.80 29.06 -3.47
C VAL A 428 11.46 29.96 -2.26
N ALA A 429 10.38 30.75 -2.35
CA ALA A 429 9.90 31.65 -1.30
C ALA A 429 8.67 31.14 -0.51
N SER A 430 8.22 29.88 -0.69
CA SER A 430 7.05 29.35 0.03
C SER A 430 7.44 28.58 1.30
N LEU A 431 6.84 28.93 2.45
CA LEU A 431 6.93 28.20 3.73
C LEU A 431 6.56 26.71 3.62
N ASP A 432 5.82 26.32 2.57
CA ASP A 432 5.49 24.93 2.27
C ASP A 432 6.70 24.08 1.84
N ILE A 433 7.86 24.67 1.54
CA ILE A 433 9.05 23.92 1.12
C ILE A 433 9.66 23.11 2.26
N ASP A 434 9.75 23.69 3.46
CA ASP A 434 10.25 23.01 4.67
C ASP A 434 9.27 21.89 5.09
N HIS A 435 7.98 22.22 5.08
CA HIS A 435 6.88 21.28 5.27
C HIS A 435 6.79 20.18 4.21
N SER A 436 7.43 20.36 3.05
CA SER A 436 7.48 19.34 1.99
C SER A 436 8.73 18.50 2.11
N ALA A 437 9.90 19.10 2.34
CA ALA A 437 11.15 18.38 2.60
C ALA A 437 10.99 17.41 3.77
N ALA A 438 10.43 17.87 4.90
CA ALA A 438 10.17 17.05 6.09
C ALA A 438 9.15 15.90 5.91
N LYS A 439 8.52 15.78 4.73
CA LYS A 439 7.60 14.67 4.38
C LYS A 439 8.23 13.62 3.44
N HIS A 440 9.47 13.82 3.02
CA HIS A 440 10.20 12.97 2.09
C HIS A 440 11.48 12.42 2.74
N ASP A 441 11.93 11.25 2.26
CA ASP A 441 13.05 10.49 2.82
C ASP A 441 14.39 10.79 2.10
N LEU A 442 14.36 11.62 1.04
CA LEU A 442 15.52 12.12 0.29
C LEU A 442 15.14 13.32 -0.60
N GLY A 443 15.90 14.41 -0.53
CA GLY A 443 15.91 15.50 -1.50
C GLY A 443 16.91 15.25 -2.65
N ILE A 444 16.56 15.67 -3.88
CA ILE A 444 17.47 15.64 -5.04
C ILE A 444 17.28 16.90 -5.89
N SER A 445 18.21 17.85 -5.82
CA SER A 445 18.25 19.00 -6.73
C SER A 445 19.00 18.66 -8.02
N LEU A 446 18.30 18.63 -9.16
CA LEU A 446 18.88 18.20 -10.45
C LEU A 446 19.52 19.35 -11.25
N THR A 447 20.24 20.24 -10.56
CA THR A 447 20.99 21.34 -11.19
C THR A 447 22.46 20.98 -11.45
N GLY A 448 22.71 19.90 -12.18
CA GLY A 448 23.97 19.68 -12.91
C GLY A 448 25.26 19.48 -12.10
N ILE A 449 25.20 19.05 -10.83
CA ILE A 449 26.38 18.84 -9.96
C ILE A 449 26.23 17.51 -9.18
N ALA A 450 27.36 16.85 -8.92
CA ALA A 450 27.54 15.80 -7.90
C ALA A 450 28.84 16.10 -7.10
N THR A 451 28.99 15.57 -5.87
CA THR A 451 29.99 16.04 -4.89
C THR A 451 30.70 14.91 -4.10
N THR A 452 32.04 14.95 -4.03
CA THR A 452 32.96 14.00 -3.33
C THR A 452 34.29 14.69 -2.94
N SER A 453 35.14 14.12 -2.06
CA SER A 453 36.06 14.92 -1.20
C SER A 453 37.59 14.59 -1.13
N TYR A 454 38.52 15.58 -1.20
CA TYR A 454 40.01 15.50 -0.92
C TYR A 454 40.66 16.91 -0.65
N VAL A 455 41.89 17.15 -0.14
CA VAL A 455 42.48 18.53 0.14
C VAL A 455 43.88 18.74 -0.48
N SER A 456 44.28 19.99 -0.78
CA SER A 456 45.64 20.35 -1.21
C SER A 456 46.49 21.08 -0.13
N PRO A 457 47.78 20.70 0.06
CA PRO A 457 48.67 21.34 1.06
C PRO A 457 48.93 22.83 0.86
N ALA A 458 48.92 23.34 -0.38
CA ALA A 458 49.21 24.74 -0.68
C ALA A 458 48.23 25.75 -0.03
N ILE A 459 47.04 25.30 0.35
CA ILE A 459 46.08 26.14 1.11
C ILE A 459 46.49 26.22 2.58
N CYS A 460 47.06 25.15 3.15
CA CYS A 460 47.57 25.15 4.52
C CYS A 460 48.82 26.05 4.69
N GLU A 461 49.61 26.23 3.63
CA GLU A 461 50.80 27.11 3.65
C GLU A 461 50.46 28.60 3.76
N VAL A 462 49.25 29.02 3.35
CA VAL A 462 48.81 30.42 3.33
C VAL A 462 47.76 30.78 4.38
N ASP A 463 47.20 29.80 5.10
CA ASP A 463 46.18 30.00 6.16
C ASP A 463 46.61 31.02 7.23
N ASN A 464 47.86 30.93 7.72
CA ASN A 464 48.42 31.90 8.67
C ASN A 464 48.58 33.31 8.08
N GLN A 465 48.74 33.44 6.76
CA GLN A 465 48.85 34.74 6.08
C GLN A 465 47.48 35.38 5.94
N ALA A 466 46.44 34.62 5.58
CA ALA A 466 45.05 35.10 5.52
C ALA A 466 44.57 35.63 6.88
N LYS A 467 44.85 34.89 7.96
CA LYS A 467 44.56 35.30 9.34
C LYS A 467 45.32 36.56 9.77
N ALA A 468 46.55 36.75 9.31
CA ALA A 468 47.36 37.93 9.62
C ALA A 468 46.87 39.23 8.95
N VAL A 469 45.96 39.15 7.96
CA VAL A 469 45.31 40.29 7.30
C VAL A 469 43.79 40.31 7.49
N ASP A 470 43.29 39.61 8.52
CA ASP A 470 41.87 39.54 8.92
C ASP A 470 40.90 39.05 7.82
N ILE A 471 41.40 38.23 6.88
CA ILE A 471 40.58 37.60 5.84
C ILE A 471 39.95 36.32 6.41
N THR A 472 38.68 36.42 6.78
CA THR A 472 37.83 35.25 7.06
C THR A 472 37.40 34.60 5.73
N VAL A 473 37.62 33.30 5.61
CA VAL A 473 37.19 32.46 4.48
C VAL A 473 36.15 31.45 4.99
N LEU A 474 35.16 31.09 4.16
CA LEU A 474 34.00 30.26 4.55
C LEU A 474 33.75 29.14 3.53
N SER A 475 33.07 28.06 3.94
CA SER A 475 32.31 27.23 3.00
C SER A 475 31.16 26.43 3.58
N ASP A 476 30.32 25.99 2.66
CA ASP A 476 29.11 25.20 2.82
C ASP A 476 29.42 23.72 3.13
N VAL A 477 28.68 23.11 4.06
CA VAL A 477 28.88 21.72 4.49
C VAL A 477 27.54 20.98 4.43
N GLY A 478 27.48 19.95 3.59
CA GLY A 478 26.19 19.45 3.11
C GLY A 478 25.55 18.30 3.91
N VAL A 479 24.24 18.40 4.14
CA VAL A 479 23.36 17.34 4.65
C VAL A 479 22.02 17.40 3.88
N ASP A 480 21.96 16.63 2.78
CA ASP A 480 20.97 16.66 1.69
C ASP A 480 21.27 17.70 0.59
N PRO A 481 21.84 17.28 -0.56
CA PRO A 481 22.27 18.18 -1.64
C PRO A 481 21.12 18.87 -2.38
N GLY A 482 19.85 18.57 -2.04
CA GLY A 482 18.69 19.34 -2.45
C GLY A 482 18.37 20.52 -1.52
N VAL A 483 18.47 20.30 -0.21
CA VAL A 483 18.06 21.26 0.83
C VAL A 483 19.16 22.29 1.11
N ASP A 484 20.42 21.84 1.21
CA ASP A 484 21.58 22.71 1.49
C ASP A 484 21.55 23.97 0.61
N ARG A 485 21.45 23.77 -0.71
CA ARG A 485 21.53 24.83 -1.72
C ARG A 485 20.40 25.87 -1.60
N LEU A 486 19.23 25.49 -1.07
CA LEU A 486 18.14 26.43 -0.81
C LEU A 486 18.45 27.30 0.41
N TYR A 487 19.01 26.71 1.47
CA TYR A 487 19.53 27.48 2.60
C TYR A 487 20.72 28.36 2.18
N THR A 488 21.66 27.89 1.34
CA THR A 488 22.73 28.75 0.82
C THR A 488 22.17 29.96 0.08
N ILE A 489 21.17 29.78 -0.79
CA ILE A 489 20.56 30.88 -1.55
C ILE A 489 19.79 31.84 -0.64
N LYS A 490 19.05 31.32 0.35
CA LYS A 490 18.32 32.12 1.34
C LYS A 490 19.28 32.94 2.20
N THR A 491 20.26 32.28 2.83
CA THR A 491 21.27 32.92 3.68
C THR A 491 22.15 33.89 2.88
N VAL A 492 22.49 33.61 1.62
CA VAL A 492 23.17 34.60 0.76
C VAL A 492 22.26 35.80 0.48
N GLY A 493 20.95 35.63 0.29
CA GLY A 493 20.01 36.74 0.21
C GLY A 493 19.99 37.59 1.47
N GLU A 494 19.78 36.95 2.64
CA GLU A 494 19.74 37.58 3.96
C GLU A 494 21.08 38.29 4.32
N VAL A 495 22.22 37.74 3.90
CA VAL A 495 23.55 38.36 4.07
C VAL A 495 23.78 39.51 3.07
N LEU A 496 23.28 39.41 1.84
CA LEU A 496 23.41 40.48 0.84
C LEU A 496 22.63 41.75 1.21
N GLU A 497 21.58 41.65 2.04
CA GLU A 497 20.92 42.82 2.64
C GLU A 497 21.81 43.60 3.63
N HIS A 498 22.99 43.06 4.00
CA HIS A 498 23.89 43.65 5.00
C HIS A 498 25.31 43.96 4.48
N TYR A 499 25.65 43.63 3.23
CA TYR A 499 26.98 43.90 2.64
C TYR A 499 26.93 44.79 1.39
N VAL A 500 27.69 45.89 1.43
CA VAL A 500 27.52 47.06 0.52
C VAL A 500 28.20 46.89 -0.86
N LYS A 501 28.77 45.72 -1.21
CA LYS A 501 29.46 45.55 -2.50
C LYS A 501 29.43 44.12 -3.07
N VAL A 502 28.62 43.95 -4.11
CA VAL A 502 28.63 42.75 -4.98
C VAL A 502 29.59 42.97 -6.15
N VAL A 503 30.28 41.92 -6.60
CA VAL A 503 31.12 41.93 -7.82
C VAL A 503 30.78 40.73 -8.67
N GLU A 504 30.12 40.95 -9.81
CA GLU A 504 29.90 39.91 -10.80
C GLU A 504 31.18 39.62 -11.60
N ILE A 505 31.52 38.34 -11.73
CA ILE A 505 32.57 37.85 -12.63
C ILE A 505 31.89 36.90 -13.61
N SER A 506 31.99 37.20 -14.91
CA SER A 506 31.33 36.40 -15.94
C SER A 506 31.92 34.98 -16.02
N ASN A 507 31.06 34.00 -16.31
CA ASN A 507 31.45 32.60 -16.46
C ASN A 507 32.60 32.42 -17.48
N LYS A 508 32.56 33.21 -18.57
CA LYS A 508 33.59 33.21 -19.61
C LYS A 508 34.96 33.69 -19.08
N GLY A 509 34.99 34.72 -18.23
CA GLY A 509 36.21 35.23 -17.60
C GLY A 509 36.76 34.38 -16.46
N LEU A 510 35.91 33.58 -15.82
CA LEU A 510 36.33 32.57 -14.83
C LEU A 510 36.94 31.34 -15.53
N MET A 511 36.23 30.78 -16.51
CA MET A 511 36.70 29.60 -17.25
C MET A 511 37.95 29.88 -18.09
N SER A 512 38.15 31.11 -18.60
CA SER A 512 39.37 31.48 -19.33
C SER A 512 40.66 31.50 -18.49
N LYS A 513 40.58 31.20 -17.19
CA LYS A 513 41.74 31.05 -16.30
C LYS A 513 41.82 29.67 -15.62
N ALA A 514 40.89 28.76 -15.92
CA ALA A 514 40.80 27.46 -15.26
C ALA A 514 41.54 26.37 -16.05
N TYR A 515 42.52 25.70 -15.42
CA TYR A 515 43.19 24.54 -16.00
C TYR A 515 42.45 23.23 -15.65
N PRO A 516 42.25 22.32 -16.61
CA PRO A 516 41.69 21.00 -16.35
C PRO A 516 42.75 20.01 -15.85
N TYR A 517 42.33 19.05 -15.02
CA TYR A 517 43.15 17.92 -14.60
C TYR A 517 42.48 16.59 -14.99
N HIS A 518 43.20 15.71 -15.68
CA HIS A 518 42.76 14.34 -15.98
C HIS A 518 42.87 13.47 -14.73
N VAL A 519 41.82 12.71 -14.43
CA VAL A 519 41.73 11.95 -13.16
C VAL A 519 41.93 10.43 -13.33
N LEU A 520 41.69 9.86 -14.52
CA LEU A 520 41.79 8.41 -14.78
C LEU A 520 42.03 8.11 -16.29
N ASP A 521 43.00 7.25 -16.61
CA ASP A 521 43.46 6.98 -17.99
C ASP A 521 42.46 6.24 -18.91
N ARG A 522 41.37 5.69 -18.36
CA ARG A 522 40.38 4.90 -19.13
C ARG A 522 39.01 5.54 -19.29
N TYR A 523 38.78 6.66 -18.61
CA TYR A 523 37.60 7.50 -18.82
C TYR A 523 38.04 8.95 -18.62
N SER A 524 38.10 9.72 -19.71
CA SER A 524 38.57 11.10 -19.68
C SER A 524 37.61 11.98 -18.87
N PHE A 525 37.88 12.10 -17.56
CA PHE A 525 37.21 13.02 -16.65
C PHE A 525 38.14 14.18 -16.29
N LEU A 526 37.63 15.40 -16.44
CA LEU A 526 38.30 16.65 -16.12
C LEU A 526 37.75 17.23 -14.81
N ALA A 527 38.64 17.53 -13.86
CA ALA A 527 38.32 18.29 -12.65
C ALA A 527 38.67 19.78 -12.81
N TYR A 528 37.89 20.66 -12.17
CA TYR A 528 38.12 22.10 -12.11
C TYR A 528 37.93 22.63 -10.68
N PRO A 529 38.60 23.72 -10.25
CA PRO A 529 38.41 24.31 -8.92
C PRO A 529 36.98 24.84 -8.67
N LYS A 530 36.48 24.68 -7.44
CA LYS A 530 35.24 25.35 -6.95
C LYS A 530 35.59 26.70 -6.30
N ARG A 531 34.58 27.53 -6.04
CA ARG A 531 34.73 28.98 -5.78
C ARG A 531 35.06 29.37 -4.33
N ASP A 532 34.70 28.55 -3.33
CA ASP A 532 34.80 28.88 -1.88
C ASP A 532 35.05 27.60 -1.03
N SER A 533 35.88 27.66 0.03
CA SER A 533 36.33 26.50 0.85
C SER A 533 36.92 26.83 2.25
N VAL A 534 36.25 26.48 3.37
CA VAL A 534 36.76 26.40 4.78
C VAL A 534 35.89 25.44 5.65
N PRO A 535 36.46 24.62 6.57
CA PRO A 535 35.73 23.68 7.44
C PRO A 535 35.70 24.06 8.95
N PRO A 536 34.93 23.32 9.78
CA PRO A 536 35.42 22.90 11.09
C PRO A 536 35.21 21.39 11.37
N LEU A 537 36.25 20.72 11.88
CA LEU A 537 36.32 19.25 11.98
C LEU A 537 35.44 18.62 13.10
N GLN A 538 35.05 19.39 14.11
CA GLN A 538 34.47 18.86 15.36
C GLN A 538 32.99 18.41 15.25
N ALA A 539 32.27 18.79 14.19
CA ALA A 539 30.84 18.51 14.08
C ALA A 539 30.49 17.06 13.65
N TYR A 540 31.44 16.32 13.05
CA TYR A 540 31.12 15.07 12.33
C TYR A 540 31.64 13.78 12.95
N GLY A 541 32.57 13.84 13.91
CA GLY A 541 32.90 12.69 14.77
C GLY A 541 33.50 11.45 14.08
N ILE A 542 34.18 11.59 12.93
CA ILE A 542 34.87 10.50 12.22
C ILE A 542 36.39 10.60 12.48
N PRO A 543 36.96 9.89 13.47
CA PRO A 543 38.35 10.09 13.90
C PRO A 543 39.41 9.49 12.94
N GLU A 544 39.02 8.63 12.01
CA GLU A 544 39.93 7.97 11.06
C GLU A 544 40.19 8.80 9.78
N ALA A 545 39.39 9.84 9.54
CA ALA A 545 39.38 10.58 8.28
C ALA A 545 40.38 11.75 8.28
N GLY A 546 41.48 11.60 7.53
CA GLY A 546 42.54 12.63 7.48
C GLY A 546 42.22 13.93 6.70
N THR A 547 41.39 13.89 5.64
CA THR A 547 41.42 14.93 4.58
C THR A 547 40.14 15.02 3.69
N ILE A 548 39.47 16.19 3.51
CA ILE A 548 38.16 16.37 2.80
C ILE A 548 37.95 17.79 2.12
N ILE A 549 37.77 17.94 0.77
CA ILE A 549 37.19 19.11 0.00
C ILE A 549 36.46 18.69 -1.32
N PRO A 550 35.40 19.40 -1.77
CA PRO A 550 34.70 19.10 -3.03
C PRO A 550 35.39 19.62 -4.32
N VAL A 551 35.37 18.81 -5.39
CA VAL A 551 35.60 19.27 -6.79
C VAL A 551 34.52 18.77 -7.76
N PRO A 552 34.05 19.59 -8.72
CA PRO A 552 33.19 19.13 -9.81
C PRO A 552 33.99 18.37 -10.90
N LEU A 553 33.52 17.16 -11.23
CA LEU A 553 34.01 16.35 -12.35
C LEU A 553 33.14 16.54 -13.61
N ARG A 554 33.77 16.54 -14.79
CA ARG A 554 33.09 16.57 -16.10
C ARG A 554 33.69 15.52 -17.04
N TYR A 555 32.87 14.94 -17.91
CA TYR A 555 33.33 14.03 -18.97
C TYR A 555 33.86 14.84 -20.17
N ASP A 556 35.01 14.44 -20.69
CA ASP A 556 35.65 15.04 -21.86
C ASP A 556 34.98 14.57 -23.17
N GLY A 557 34.89 15.44 -24.17
CA GLY A 557 34.02 15.25 -25.34
C GLY A 557 32.58 15.75 -25.17
N ASN A 558 32.34 16.70 -24.26
CA ASN A 558 31.08 17.46 -24.18
C ASN A 558 30.89 18.35 -25.43
N PRO A 559 29.86 18.15 -26.28
CA PRO A 559 29.67 18.96 -27.50
C PRO A 559 29.11 20.36 -27.25
N ALA A 560 28.70 20.69 -26.02
CA ALA A 560 28.18 22.01 -25.67
C ALA A 560 29.31 23.03 -25.47
N SER A 561 29.97 23.39 -26.56
CA SER A 561 30.94 24.48 -26.67
C SER A 561 30.68 25.35 -27.92
N ASP A 562 29.43 25.74 -28.09
CA ASP A 562 28.95 26.94 -28.80
C ASP A 562 27.87 27.60 -27.90
#